data_AF-A0A1G8T9X6-F1
#
_entry.id   AF-A0A1G8T9X6-F1
#
_cell.length_a   1.000
_cell.length_b   1.000
_cell.length_c   1.000
_cell.angle_alpha   90.00
_cell.angle_beta   90.00
_cell.angle_gamma   90.00
#
_symmetry.space_group_name_H-M   'P 1'
#
loop_
_entity.id
_entity.type
_entity.pdbx_description
1 polymer ?
#
loop_
_entity_poly.entity_id
_entity_poly.type
_entity_poly.pdbx_seq_one_letter_code
_entity_poly.pdbx_strand_id
1 'polypeptide(L)'
;MAFYDEMAVMALELITEFGQPVTFRDTVKGVYDPGTGKTGPDTVTERTAQGILLDFTGQEFQTNSLIKVGDKKLKIAASGLTAPPTLLSKAVIQGKTWSIIPPLKEINPAGTPLLYELQVRS
;
A
#
# COMPACT_ATOMS: atom_id res chain seq x y z
N MET A 1 23.89 6.00 19.11
CA MET A 1 22.53 6.37 18.64
C MET A 1 22.57 6.87 17.20
N ALA A 2 23.53 7.73 16.81
CA ALA A 2 23.66 8.31 15.47
C ALA A 2 23.66 7.33 14.28
N PHE A 3 24.29 6.15 14.38
CA PHE A 3 24.37 5.20 13.25
C PHE A 3 23.00 4.74 12.75
N TYR A 4 22.04 4.50 13.65
CA TYR A 4 20.69 4.08 13.26
C TYR A 4 19.86 5.24 12.70
N ASP A 5 20.05 6.45 13.22
CA ASP A 5 19.43 7.66 12.67
C ASP A 5 19.95 7.97 11.26
N GLU A 6 21.27 7.88 11.04
CA GLU A 6 21.88 8.10 9.72
C GLU A 6 21.44 7.05 8.69
N MET A 7 21.35 5.78 9.09
CA MET A 7 20.84 4.71 8.22
C MET A 7 19.35 4.88 7.93
N ALA A 8 18.56 5.39 8.87
CA ALA A 8 17.15 5.69 8.66
C ALA A 8 16.96 6.85 7.68
N VAL A 9 17.78 7.91 7.78
CA VAL A 9 17.78 9.04 6.83
C VAL A 9 18.16 8.58 5.43
N MET A 10 19.24 7.82 5.27
CA MET A 10 19.64 7.27 3.97
C MET A 10 18.57 6.36 3.36
N ALA A 11 17.94 5.50 4.16
CA ALA A 11 16.85 4.65 3.66
C ALA A 11 15.64 5.48 3.23
N LEU A 12 15.32 6.56 3.97
CA LEU A 12 14.26 7.49 3.60
C LEU A 12 14.60 8.27 2.33
N GLU A 13 15.85 8.71 2.17
CA GLU A 13 16.33 9.40 0.97
C GLU A 13 16.25 8.48 -0.24
N LEU A 14 16.70 7.22 -0.13
CA LEU A 14 16.56 6.24 -1.21
C LEU A 14 15.09 5.92 -1.52
N ILE A 15 14.21 5.88 -0.52
CA ILE A 15 12.76 5.72 -0.75
C ILE A 15 12.15 7.00 -1.33
N THR A 16 12.72 8.17 -1.08
CA THR A 16 12.24 9.44 -1.66
C THR A 16 12.77 9.62 -3.08
N GLU A 17 13.99 9.19 -3.35
CA GLU A 17 14.71 9.30 -4.60
C GLU A 17 14.31 8.20 -5.59
N PHE A 18 14.12 6.97 -5.11
CA PHE A 18 13.68 5.81 -5.91
C PHE A 18 12.21 5.44 -5.68
N GLY A 19 11.53 6.13 -4.76
CA GLY A 19 10.09 6.00 -4.60
C GLY A 19 9.33 6.64 -5.72
N GLN A 20 8.09 6.21 -5.84
CA GLN A 20 7.11 6.80 -6.71
C GLN A 20 5.84 7.09 -5.92
N PRO A 21 5.10 8.15 -6.29
CA PRO A 21 3.82 8.41 -5.69
C PRO A 21 2.87 7.24 -5.99
N VAL A 22 2.28 6.72 -4.92
CA VAL A 22 1.27 5.66 -4.96
C VAL A 22 -0.04 6.25 -4.48
N THR A 23 -1.06 6.23 -5.34
CA THR A 23 -2.39 6.72 -4.99
C THR A 23 -3.27 5.55 -4.60
N PHE A 24 -3.63 5.45 -3.33
CA PHE A 24 -4.65 4.53 -2.85
C PHE A 24 -6.03 5.11 -3.10
N ARG A 25 -6.87 4.35 -3.80
CA ARG A 25 -8.29 4.63 -3.99
C ARG A 25 -9.11 3.70 -3.12
N ASP A 26 -9.86 4.29 -2.21
CA ASP A 26 -10.82 3.60 -1.36
C ASP A 26 -12.23 4.01 -1.78
N THR A 27 -13.01 3.02 -2.23
CA THR A 27 -14.41 3.24 -2.58
C THR A 27 -15.28 2.71 -1.45
N VAL A 28 -15.96 3.60 -0.73
CA VAL A 28 -16.99 3.25 0.24
C VAL A 28 -18.32 3.27 -0.49
N LYS A 29 -18.97 2.11 -0.57
CA LYS A 29 -20.29 2.00 -1.21
C LYS A 29 -21.31 2.82 -0.43
N GLY A 30 -22.17 3.53 -1.16
CA GLY A 30 -23.29 4.24 -0.56
C GLY A 30 -24.21 3.29 0.21
N VAL A 31 -24.72 3.76 1.34
CA VAL A 31 -25.68 3.00 2.16
C VAL A 31 -27.07 3.11 1.53
N TYR A 32 -27.83 2.03 1.57
CA TYR A 32 -29.23 2.02 1.16
C TYR A 32 -30.11 2.74 2.20
N ASP A 33 -30.89 3.72 1.76
CA ASP A 33 -31.87 4.41 2.59
C ASP A 33 -33.29 3.87 2.29
N PRO A 34 -33.90 3.11 3.21
CA PRO A 34 -35.23 2.54 3.03
C PRO A 34 -36.35 3.59 3.01
N GLY A 35 -36.14 4.80 3.53
CA GLY A 35 -37.13 5.88 3.50
C GLY A 35 -37.26 6.55 2.14
N THR A 36 -36.18 6.57 1.34
CA THR A 36 -36.16 7.17 0.00
C THR A 36 -36.12 6.13 -1.12
N GLY A 37 -35.92 4.85 -0.78
CA GLY A 37 -35.81 3.74 -1.73
C GLY A 37 -34.55 3.80 -2.61
N LYS A 38 -33.57 4.64 -2.25
CA LYS A 38 -32.37 4.93 -3.03
C LYS A 38 -31.12 4.55 -2.26
N THR A 39 -30.10 4.11 -3.00
CA THR A 39 -28.74 3.99 -2.48
C THR A 39 -28.04 5.33 -2.63
N GLY A 40 -27.39 5.81 -1.56
CA GLY A 40 -26.56 7.01 -1.64
C GLY A 40 -25.43 6.87 -2.68
N PRO A 41 -24.81 7.98 -3.10
CA PRO A 41 -23.66 7.92 -4.00
C PRO A 41 -22.46 7.25 -3.31
N ASP A 42 -21.67 6.50 -4.08
CA ASP A 42 -20.41 5.95 -3.61
C ASP A 42 -19.43 7.09 -3.31
N THR A 43 -18.71 6.97 -2.19
CA THR A 43 -17.67 7.93 -1.82
C THR A 43 -16.31 7.35 -2.19
N VAL A 44 -15.59 8.04 -3.07
CA VAL A 44 -14.21 7.68 -3.43
C VAL A 44 -13.27 8.60 -2.68
N THR A 45 -12.40 8.01 -1.87
CA THR A 45 -11.32 8.73 -1.18
C THR A 45 -10.00 8.36 -1.83
N GLU A 46 -9.25 9.36 -2.29
CA GLU A 46 -7.91 9.18 -2.81
C GLU A 46 -6.89 9.61 -1.76
N ARG A 47 -5.88 8.78 -1.54
CA ARG A 47 -4.81 8.99 -0.56
C ARG A 47 -3.48 8.74 -1.22
N THR A 48 -2.58 9.71 -1.19
CA THR A 48 -1.25 9.57 -1.78
C THR A 48 -0.25 9.14 -0.71
N ALA A 49 0.64 8.22 -1.07
CA ALA A 49 1.74 7.78 -0.24
C ALA A 49 3.00 7.67 -1.09
N GLN A 50 4.16 7.74 -0.45
CA GLN A 50 5.42 7.42 -1.11
C GLN A 50 5.70 5.93 -0.95
N GLY A 51 6.09 5.27 -2.04
CA GLY A 51 6.41 3.85 -1.99
C GLY A 51 7.25 3.37 -3.15
N ILE A 52 7.75 2.14 -3.02
CA ILE A 52 8.55 1.45 -4.03
C ILE A 52 7.82 0.19 -4.48
N LEU A 53 7.77 0.00 -5.79
CA LEU A 53 7.20 -1.18 -6.43
C LEU A 53 8.36 -2.05 -6.91
N LEU A 54 8.48 -3.24 -6.34
CA LEU A 54 9.54 -4.20 -6.57
C LEU A 54 8.97 -5.49 -7.18
N ASP A 55 9.79 -6.21 -7.94
CA ASP A 55 9.46 -7.56 -8.36
C ASP A 55 9.77 -8.57 -7.26
N PHE A 56 8.94 -9.61 -7.13
CA PHE A 56 9.24 -10.74 -6.25
C PHE A 56 10.42 -11.53 -6.81
N THR A 57 11.31 -11.97 -5.93
CA THR A 57 12.46 -12.79 -6.32
C THR A 57 12.08 -14.28 -6.39
N GLY A 58 12.79 -15.08 -7.19
CA GLY A 58 12.50 -16.51 -7.38
C GLY A 58 12.45 -17.32 -6.08
N GLN A 59 13.18 -16.92 -5.03
CA GLN A 59 13.14 -17.56 -3.72
C GLN A 59 11.84 -17.28 -2.94
N GLU A 60 11.23 -16.11 -3.16
CA GLU A 60 9.94 -15.75 -2.56
C GLU A 60 8.79 -16.54 -3.19
N PHE A 61 8.86 -16.76 -4.51
CA PHE A 61 7.93 -17.67 -5.21
C PHE A 61 7.99 -19.10 -4.68
N GLN A 62 9.16 -19.56 -4.22
CA GLN A 62 9.32 -20.91 -3.67
C GLN A 62 8.84 -21.04 -2.23
N THR A 63 8.89 -19.95 -1.46
CA THR A 63 8.54 -19.95 -0.02
C THR A 63 7.09 -19.55 0.23
N ASN A 64 6.41 -18.91 -0.73
CA ASN A 64 5.03 -18.48 -0.59
C ASN A 64 4.21 -18.78 -1.85
N SER A 65 3.39 -19.83 -1.77
CA SER A 65 2.52 -20.29 -2.86
C SER A 65 1.38 -19.33 -3.22
N LEU A 66 1.16 -18.27 -2.42
CA LEU A 66 0.18 -17.22 -2.72
C LEU A 66 0.71 -16.19 -3.74
N ILE A 67 2.03 -16.15 -3.95
CA ILE A 67 2.68 -15.26 -4.92
C ILE A 67 2.55 -15.90 -6.31
N LYS A 68 1.88 -15.21 -7.23
CA LYS A 68 1.72 -15.63 -8.63
C LYS A 68 2.57 -14.79 -9.56
N VAL A 69 2.91 -15.37 -10.72
CA VAL A 69 3.64 -14.67 -11.77
C VAL A 69 2.89 -13.39 -12.14
N GLY A 70 3.58 -12.24 -12.09
CA GLY A 70 2.99 -10.92 -12.31
C GLY A 70 2.67 -10.15 -11.03
N ASP A 71 2.73 -10.78 -9.86
CA ASP A 71 2.63 -10.08 -8.59
C ASP A 71 3.85 -9.21 -8.35
N LYS A 72 3.63 -8.09 -7.67
CA LYS A 72 4.69 -7.17 -7.28
C LYS A 72 4.64 -6.91 -5.78
N LYS A 73 5.81 -6.66 -5.20
CA LYS A 73 5.96 -6.26 -3.81
C LYS A 73 5.93 -4.74 -3.75
N LEU A 74 4.93 -4.20 -3.10
CA LEU A 74 4.78 -2.78 -2.88
C LEU A 74 5.16 -2.46 -1.43
N LYS A 75 6.17 -1.61 -1.23
CA LYS A 75 6.49 -1.07 0.10
C LYS A 75 6.10 0.39 0.14
N ILE A 76 5.33 0.79 1.14
CA ILE A 76 4.86 2.18 1.29
C ILE A 76 5.23 2.74 2.65
N ALA A 77 5.60 4.01 2.67
CA ALA A 77 5.84 4.77 3.89
C ALA A 77 4.51 5.05 4.59
N ALA A 78 4.42 4.73 5.88
CA ALA A 78 3.24 5.00 6.68
C ALA A 78 3.08 6.50 7.01
N SER A 79 4.17 7.28 7.00
CA SER A 79 4.18 8.71 7.33
C SER A 79 3.32 9.58 6.41
N GLY A 80 3.05 9.14 5.18
CA GLY A 80 2.18 9.83 4.22
C GLY A 80 0.71 9.41 4.26
N LEU A 81 0.38 8.38 5.04
CA LEU A 81 -0.96 7.79 5.07
C LEU A 81 -1.71 8.19 6.33
N THR A 82 -2.90 8.76 6.16
CA THR A 82 -3.82 9.07 7.27
C THR A 82 -4.43 7.81 7.90
N ALA A 83 -4.44 6.70 7.18
CA ALA A 83 -4.93 5.41 7.65
C ALA A 83 -4.25 4.26 6.88
N PRO A 84 -4.17 3.05 7.45
CA PRO A 84 -3.56 1.91 6.77
C PRO A 84 -4.30 1.57 5.46
N PRO A 85 -3.59 1.02 4.46
CA PRO A 85 -4.22 0.42 3.29
C PRO A 85 -5.00 -0.83 3.70
N THR A 86 -6.10 -1.11 3.01
CA THR A 86 -6.94 -2.30 3.26
C THR A 86 -7.00 -3.17 2.00
N LEU A 87 -7.45 -4.41 2.10
CA LEU A 87 -7.62 -5.29 0.93
C LEU A 87 -8.64 -4.75 -0.10
N LEU A 88 -9.50 -3.82 0.31
CA LEU A 88 -10.46 -3.15 -0.56
C LEU A 88 -9.83 -1.96 -1.31
N SER A 89 -8.72 -1.43 -0.80
CA SER A 89 -8.02 -0.31 -1.41
C SER A 89 -7.36 -0.73 -2.73
N LYS A 90 -7.43 0.14 -3.73
CA LYS A 90 -6.73 -0.03 -5.01
C LYS A 90 -5.51 0.88 -5.05
N ALA A 91 -4.33 0.33 -5.30
CA ALA A 91 -3.11 1.11 -5.44
C ALA A 91 -2.92 1.51 -6.91
N VAL A 92 -2.86 2.81 -7.20
CA VAL A 92 -2.61 3.34 -8.55
C VAL A 92 -1.18 3.85 -8.60
N ILE A 93 -0.39 3.25 -9.50
CA ILE A 93 1.04 3.51 -9.64
C ILE A 93 1.33 3.67 -11.12
N GLN A 94 1.88 4.82 -11.53
CA GLN A 94 2.16 5.14 -12.94
C GLN A 94 0.95 4.91 -13.87
N GLY A 95 -0.26 5.22 -13.40
CA GLY A 95 -1.50 5.02 -14.15
C GLY A 95 -1.99 3.56 -14.25
N LYS A 96 -1.27 2.59 -13.68
CA LYS A 96 -1.75 1.20 -13.52
C LYS A 96 -2.43 1.02 -12.19
N THR A 97 -3.60 0.37 -12.19
CA THR A 97 -4.32 0.02 -10.97
C THR A 97 -3.92 -1.39 -10.54
N TRP A 98 -3.59 -1.52 -9.26
CA TRP A 98 -3.19 -2.76 -8.64
C TRP A 98 -4.13 -3.09 -7.48
N SER A 99 -4.49 -4.36 -7.37
CA SER A 99 -5.27 -4.91 -6.26
C SER A 99 -4.34 -5.42 -5.17
N ILE A 100 -4.65 -5.12 -3.91
CA ILE A 100 -3.86 -5.59 -2.76
C ILE A 100 -4.28 -7.03 -2.43
N ILE A 101 -3.30 -7.92 -2.39
CA ILE A 101 -3.45 -9.35 -2.12
C ILE A 101 -2.83 -9.63 -0.74
N PRO A 102 -3.47 -10.44 0.10
CA PRO A 102 -2.85 -10.88 1.35
C PRO A 102 -1.57 -11.71 1.07
N PRO A 103 -0.53 -11.58 1.90
CA PRO A 103 -0.51 -10.91 3.21
C PRO A 103 -0.20 -9.40 3.15
N LEU A 104 -0.88 -8.63 4.00
CA LEU A 104 -0.50 -7.25 4.34
C LEU A 104 0.36 -7.29 5.61
N LYS A 105 1.58 -6.77 5.52
CA LYS A 105 2.51 -6.75 6.65
C LYS A 105 2.79 -5.31 7.07
N GLU A 106 2.56 -5.03 8.34
CA GLU A 106 2.90 -3.75 8.97
C GLU A 106 4.22 -3.89 9.73
N ILE A 107 5.15 -2.97 9.48
CA ILE A 107 6.38 -2.83 10.25
C ILE A 107 6.19 -1.68 11.24
N ASN A 108 6.06 -2.04 12.50
CA ASN A 108 5.74 -1.12 13.59
C ASN A 108 6.67 -1.39 14.79
N PRO A 109 7.87 -0.76 14.83
CA PRO A 109 8.87 -1.03 15.86
C PRO A 109 8.55 -0.41 17.24
N ALA A 110 7.63 0.57 17.33
CA ALA A 110 7.39 1.33 18.57
C ALA A 110 5.92 1.74 18.80
N GLY A 111 4.95 1.04 18.21
CA GLY A 111 3.54 1.43 18.21
C GLY A 111 3.16 2.41 17.09
N THR A 112 4.13 3.04 16.44
CA THR A 112 3.93 3.84 15.22
C THR A 112 4.28 3.03 13.96
N PRO A 113 3.34 2.84 13.01
CA PRO A 113 3.63 2.19 11.75
C PRO A 113 4.68 3.01 10.98
N LEU A 114 5.72 2.34 10.51
CA LEU A 114 6.80 2.96 9.72
C LEU A 114 6.68 2.60 8.23
N LEU A 115 6.39 1.33 7.96
CA LEU A 115 6.34 0.78 6.60
C LEU A 115 5.22 -0.25 6.49
N TYR A 116 4.47 -0.21 5.41
CA TYR A 116 3.60 -1.33 5.02
C TYR A 116 4.23 -2.06 3.84
N GLU A 117 4.36 -3.37 3.96
CA GLU A 117 4.73 -4.27 2.86
C GLU A 117 3.45 -4.97 2.36
N LEU A 118 3.14 -4.76 1.09
CA LEU A 118 1.95 -5.25 0.42
C LEU A 118 2.35 -6.12 -0.77
N GLN A 119 1.59 -7.17 -1.01
CA GLN A 119 1.58 -7.87 -2.29
C GLN A 119 0.50 -7.24 -3.17
N VAL A 120 0.84 -6.91 -4.41
CA VAL A 120 -0.11 -6.31 -5.36
C VAL A 120 -0.15 -7.06 -6.68
N ARG A 121 -1.34 -7.11 -7.30
CA ARG A 121 -1.60 -7.80 -8.57
C ARG A 121 -2.42 -6.90 -9.49
N SER A 122 -1.99 -6.75 -10.74
CA SER A 122 -2.71 -6.00 -11.78
C SER A 122 -3.87 -6.82 -12.33
#